data_AF-A0AAV0D5E8-F1
#
_entry.id   AF-A0AAV0D5E8-F1
#
_cell.length_a   1.000
_cell.length_b   1.000
_cell.length_c   1.000
_cell.angle_alpha   90.00
_cell.angle_beta   90.00
_cell.angle_gamma   90.00
#
_symmetry.space_group_name_H-M   'P 1'
#
loop_
_entity.id
_entity.type
_entity.pdbx_description
1 polymer ?
#
loop_
_entity_poly.entity_id
_entity_poly.type
_entity_poly.pdbx_seq_one_letter_code
_entity_poly.pdbx_strand_id
1 'polypeptide(L)'
;MPDMKMIVLFGCGALLLRGAGCTVNDLLDRDIDVKVQRTMLRPIASGVVTPFQGLCFLGFQLLLGLGILLQLNTFSRVLGASSLLLVFSYPLMKRLTFWPQAFLGLTFNWGALLGWAAIKDSLDPAVVLPLYLSGVFWTLVYDTIYAHQDKEDDIRVGVKSTALRFGDSTKEWIAGFGLACTSSLALSGYNADIGWPYYAFLLAATSQLAWQIKTVDLSSRVDCNRKFVSNKWFGALIFSGILFGRVLV
;
A
#
# COMPACT_ATOMS: atom_id res chain seq x y z
N MET A 1 17.45 13.54 11.08
CA MET A 1 16.23 13.49 10.26
C MET A 1 16.54 13.99 8.85
N PRO A 2 15.78 13.59 7.81
CA PRO A 2 15.91 14.19 6.48
C PRO A 2 15.69 15.70 6.52
N ASP A 3 16.22 16.42 5.54
CA ASP A 3 15.95 17.85 5.41
C ASP A 3 14.45 18.11 5.10
N MET A 4 14.01 19.34 5.35
CA MET A 4 12.60 19.71 5.14
C MET A 4 12.21 19.59 3.66
N LYS A 5 13.15 19.79 2.74
CA LYS A 5 12.93 19.65 1.30
C LYS A 5 12.51 18.22 0.95
N MET A 6 13.22 17.21 1.44
CA MET A 6 12.92 15.80 1.21
C MET A 6 11.59 15.41 1.83
N ILE A 7 11.28 15.89 3.04
CA ILE A 7 9.97 15.66 3.68
C ILE A 7 8.83 16.19 2.79
N VAL A 8 8.97 17.41 2.28
CA VAL A 8 7.97 18.03 1.39
C VAL A 8 7.89 17.28 0.06
N LEU A 9 9.02 16.95 -0.57
CA LEU A 9 9.04 16.23 -1.84
C LEU A 9 8.37 14.85 -1.73
N PHE A 10 8.69 14.08 -0.69
CA PHE A 10 8.08 12.76 -0.48
C PHE A 10 6.61 12.87 -0.04
N GLY A 11 6.25 13.88 0.76
CA GLY A 11 4.86 14.14 1.13
C GLY A 11 3.99 14.47 -0.08
N CYS A 12 4.41 15.42 -0.91
CA CYS A 12 3.73 15.78 -2.16
C CYS A 12 3.72 14.62 -3.16
N GLY A 13 4.87 13.93 -3.31
CA GLY A 13 5.01 12.78 -4.21
C GLY A 13 4.07 11.64 -3.84
N ALA A 14 3.94 11.32 -2.55
CA ALA A 14 3.02 10.30 -2.06
C ALA A 14 1.56 10.64 -2.38
N LEU A 15 1.14 11.89 -2.18
CA LEU A 15 -0.22 12.35 -2.52
C LEU A 15 -0.50 12.26 -4.02
N LEU A 16 0.43 12.74 -4.85
CA LEU A 16 0.30 12.75 -6.31
C LEU A 16 0.28 11.33 -6.89
N LEU A 17 1.21 10.46 -6.49
CA LEU A 17 1.28 9.09 -7.00
C LEU A 17 0.13 8.22 -6.49
N ARG A 18 -0.34 8.42 -5.25
CA ARG A 18 -1.55 7.77 -4.76
C ARG A 18 -2.76 8.18 -5.60
N GLY A 19 -2.89 9.48 -5.87
CA GLY A 19 -3.93 10.01 -6.74
C GLY A 19 -3.86 9.44 -8.15
N ALA A 20 -2.68 9.43 -8.77
CA ALA A 20 -2.47 8.89 -10.12
C ALA A 20 -2.85 7.40 -10.19
N GLY A 21 -2.42 6.60 -9.19
CA GLY A 21 -2.80 5.19 -9.10
C GLY A 21 -4.30 4.98 -8.99
N CYS A 22 -5.00 5.82 -8.22
CA CYS A 22 -6.47 5.81 -8.15
C CYS A 22 -7.12 6.20 -9.49
N THR A 23 -6.62 7.24 -10.17
CA THR A 23 -7.13 7.66 -11.49
C THR A 23 -6.97 6.55 -12.53
N VAL A 24 -5.83 5.86 -12.55
CA VAL A 24 -5.59 4.71 -13.44
C VAL A 24 -6.57 3.58 -13.13
N ASN A 25 -6.80 3.25 -11.86
CA ASN A 25 -7.79 2.23 -11.49
C ASN A 25 -9.18 2.59 -11.98
N ASP A 26 -9.65 3.80 -11.69
CA ASP A 26 -11.00 4.22 -12.10
C ASP A 26 -11.17 4.24 -13.63
N LEU A 27 -10.12 4.58 -14.38
CA LEU A 27 -10.13 4.52 -15.85
C LEU A 27 -10.23 3.08 -16.39
N LEU A 28 -9.42 2.16 -15.85
CA LEU A 28 -9.34 0.77 -16.31
C LEU A 28 -10.51 -0.09 -15.82
N ASP A 29 -11.09 0.28 -14.68
CA ASP A 29 -12.12 -0.48 -13.99
C ASP A 29 -13.53 0.02 -14.24
N ARG A 30 -13.70 1.13 -14.96
CA ARG A 30 -15.01 1.76 -15.22
C ARG A 30 -16.12 0.76 -15.59
N ASP A 31 -15.84 -0.21 -16.48
CA ASP A 31 -16.84 -1.15 -16.99
C ASP A 31 -17.22 -2.23 -15.96
N ILE A 32 -16.32 -2.49 -15.01
CA ILE A 32 -16.52 -3.38 -13.86
C ILE A 32 -17.20 -2.61 -12.73
N ASP A 33 -16.75 -1.39 -12.45
CA ASP A 33 -17.22 -0.56 -11.35
C ASP A 33 -18.71 -0.20 -11.49
N VAL A 34 -19.23 -0.01 -12.70
CA VAL A 34 -20.68 0.17 -12.94
C VAL A 34 -21.53 -1.02 -12.45
N LYS A 35 -20.94 -2.21 -12.36
CA LYS A 35 -21.63 -3.46 -11.99
C LYS A 35 -21.52 -3.80 -10.50
N VAL A 36 -20.75 -3.03 -9.72
CA VAL A 36 -20.50 -3.30 -8.31
C VAL A 36 -21.15 -2.21 -7.46
N GLN A 37 -22.02 -2.60 -6.53
CA GLN A 37 -22.84 -1.68 -5.74
C GLN A 37 -22.04 -0.59 -5.03
N ARG A 38 -20.85 -0.94 -4.51
CA ARG A 38 -19.97 -0.01 -3.80
C ARG A 38 -19.30 1.01 -4.74
N THR A 39 -19.02 0.64 -5.99
CA THR A 39 -18.16 1.43 -6.89
C THR A 39 -18.91 2.05 -8.07
N MET A 40 -20.19 1.73 -8.25
CA MET A 40 -21.03 2.30 -9.31
C MET A 40 -21.16 3.84 -9.26
N LEU A 41 -20.95 4.44 -8.08
CA LEU A 41 -20.99 5.90 -7.88
C LEU A 41 -19.62 6.58 -8.06
N ARG A 42 -18.56 5.85 -8.42
CA ARG A 42 -17.25 6.47 -8.68
C ARG A 42 -17.33 7.48 -9.84
N PRO A 43 -16.49 8.53 -9.87
CA PRO A 43 -16.65 9.64 -10.81
C PRO A 43 -16.67 9.23 -12.29
N ILE A 44 -15.80 8.30 -12.69
CA ILE A 44 -15.71 7.82 -14.07
C ILE A 44 -16.80 6.79 -14.37
N ALA A 45 -17.11 5.89 -13.43
CA ALA A 45 -18.15 4.88 -13.57
C ALA A 45 -19.57 5.49 -13.68
N SER A 46 -19.86 6.52 -12.87
CA SER A 46 -21.13 7.25 -12.88
C SER A 46 -21.28 8.23 -14.06
N GLY A 47 -20.21 8.48 -14.82
CA GLY A 47 -20.20 9.42 -15.94
C GLY A 47 -20.11 10.90 -15.57
N VAL A 48 -19.98 11.24 -14.28
CA VAL A 48 -19.76 12.63 -13.81
C VAL A 48 -18.43 13.19 -14.34
N VAL A 49 -17.43 12.33 -14.53
CA VAL A 49 -16.14 12.66 -15.16
C VAL A 49 -15.97 11.80 -16.40
N THR A 50 -15.70 12.43 -17.54
CA THR A 50 -15.43 11.71 -18.78
C THR A 50 -14.06 11.00 -18.73
N PRO A 51 -13.86 9.87 -19.44
CA PRO A 51 -12.56 9.21 -19.50
C PRO A 51 -11.41 10.13 -19.97
N PHE A 52 -11.70 11.08 -20.87
CA PHE A 52 -10.73 12.06 -21.33
C PHE A 52 -10.32 13.04 -20.22
N GLN A 53 -11.27 13.55 -19.42
CA GLN A 53 -10.96 14.38 -18.25
C GLN A 53 -10.13 13.61 -17.22
N GLY A 54 -10.46 12.32 -16.98
CA GLY A 54 -9.65 11.44 -16.15
C GLY A 54 -8.21 11.28 -16.66
N LEU A 55 -8.04 11.13 -17.98
CA LEU A 55 -6.72 11.05 -18.61
C LEU A 55 -5.93 12.36 -18.49
N CYS A 56 -6.57 13.52 -18.68
CA CYS A 56 -5.94 14.82 -18.47
C CYS A 56 -5.49 15.00 -17.01
N PHE A 57 -6.34 14.60 -16.05
CA PHE A 57 -6.00 14.66 -14.62
C PHE A 57 -4.82 13.74 -14.28
N LEU A 58 -4.81 12.52 -14.82
CA LEU A 58 -3.69 11.59 -14.70
C LEU A 58 -2.40 12.21 -15.28
N GLY A 59 -2.46 12.79 -16.48
CA GLY A 59 -1.33 13.46 -17.10
C GLY A 59 -0.76 14.59 -16.22
N PHE A 60 -1.64 15.41 -15.63
CA PHE A 60 -1.24 16.45 -14.68
C PHE A 60 -0.54 15.87 -13.44
N GLN A 61 -1.10 14.84 -12.82
CA GLN A 61 -0.50 14.17 -11.66
C GLN A 61 0.88 13.58 -11.99
N LEU A 62 1.02 12.93 -13.14
CA LEU A 62 2.27 12.33 -13.59
C LEU A 62 3.33 13.38 -13.94
N LEU A 63 2.96 14.51 -14.55
CA LEU A 63 3.89 15.62 -14.83
C LEU A 63 4.43 16.25 -13.54
N LEU A 64 3.57 16.47 -12.54
CA LEU A 64 4.01 16.93 -11.23
C LEU A 64 4.89 15.90 -10.52
N GLY A 65 4.51 14.61 -10.59
CA GLY A 65 5.31 13.51 -10.05
C GLY A 65 6.69 13.41 -10.71
N LEU A 66 6.76 13.60 -12.03
CA LEU A 66 8.02 13.68 -12.77
C LEU A 66 8.88 14.86 -12.30
N GLY A 67 8.28 16.04 -12.11
CA GLY A 67 8.96 17.21 -11.56
C GLY A 67 9.59 16.96 -10.18
N ILE A 68 8.93 16.16 -9.33
CA ILE A 68 9.50 15.71 -8.04
C ILE A 68 10.63 14.71 -8.27
N LEU A 69 10.41 13.70 -9.13
CA LEU A 69 11.40 12.65 -9.40
C LEU A 69 12.71 13.24 -9.94
N LEU A 70 12.63 14.22 -10.84
CA LEU A 70 13.80 14.90 -11.42
C LEU A 70 14.64 15.69 -10.41
N GLN A 71 14.10 16.00 -9.22
CA GLN A 71 14.83 16.66 -8.15
C GLN A 71 15.62 15.68 -7.25
N LEU A 72 15.46 14.36 -7.45
CA LEU A 72 16.18 13.34 -6.71
C LEU A 72 17.51 12.96 -7.41
N ASN A 73 18.36 12.24 -6.68
CA ASN A 73 19.61 11.70 -7.24
C ASN A 73 19.36 10.72 -8.40
N THR A 74 20.41 10.46 -9.20
CA THR A 74 20.32 9.60 -10.39
C THR A 74 19.82 8.20 -10.06
N PHE A 75 20.31 7.61 -8.97
CA PHE A 75 19.89 6.29 -8.55
C PHE A 75 18.37 6.23 -8.27
N SER A 76 17.85 7.22 -7.55
CA SER A 76 16.42 7.36 -7.23
C SER A 76 15.57 7.66 -8.45
N ARG A 77 16.09 8.39 -9.44
CA ARG A 77 15.40 8.64 -10.71
C ARG A 77 15.16 7.34 -11.47
N VAL A 78 16.19 6.51 -11.60
CA VAL A 78 16.08 5.20 -12.27
C VAL A 78 15.17 4.26 -11.46
N LEU A 79 15.36 4.20 -10.14
CA LEU A 79 14.55 3.36 -9.25
C LEU A 79 13.08 3.79 -9.19
N GLY A 80 12.80 5.09 -9.23
CA GLY A 80 11.43 5.61 -9.30
C GLY A 80 10.79 5.32 -10.65
N ALA A 81 11.53 5.48 -11.76
CA ALA A 81 11.02 5.16 -13.08
C ALA A 81 10.70 3.66 -13.26
N SER A 82 11.50 2.76 -12.66
CA SER A 82 11.24 1.32 -12.75
C SER A 82 9.96 0.88 -12.03
N SER A 83 9.46 1.67 -11.07
CA SER A 83 8.18 1.40 -10.41
C SER A 83 6.99 1.46 -11.36
N LEU A 84 7.10 2.18 -12.49
CA LEU A 84 6.04 2.31 -13.47
C LEU A 84 5.60 0.95 -14.04
N LEU A 85 6.52 -0.01 -14.15
CA LEU A 85 6.19 -1.38 -14.58
C LEU A 85 5.14 -2.03 -13.65
N LEU A 86 5.27 -1.84 -12.34
CA LEU A 86 4.31 -2.33 -11.35
C LEU A 86 3.03 -1.50 -11.35
N VAL A 87 3.15 -0.17 -11.46
CA VAL A 87 1.99 0.75 -11.48
C VAL A 87 1.06 0.47 -12.67
N PHE A 88 1.60 0.20 -13.85
CA PHE A 88 0.78 -0.12 -15.02
C PHE A 88 0.21 -1.54 -15.00
N SER A 89 0.94 -2.51 -14.42
CA SER A 89 0.52 -3.90 -14.43
C SER A 89 -0.49 -4.25 -13.33
N TYR A 90 -0.41 -3.63 -12.15
CA TYR A 90 -1.24 -4.03 -11.01
C TYR A 90 -2.76 -3.97 -11.24
N PRO A 91 -3.35 -2.97 -11.94
CA PRO A 91 -4.81 -2.90 -12.09
C PRO A 91 -5.36 -4.07 -12.91
N LEU A 92 -4.52 -4.64 -13.78
CA LEU A 92 -4.87 -5.80 -14.62
C LEU A 92 -4.83 -7.11 -13.83
N MET A 93 -4.13 -7.16 -12.69
CA MET A 93 -3.86 -8.41 -11.98
C MET A 93 -5.11 -9.09 -11.45
N LYS A 94 -6.16 -8.33 -11.12
CA LYS A 94 -7.44 -8.89 -10.68
C LYS A 94 -8.18 -9.70 -11.75
N ARG A 95 -7.81 -9.52 -13.03
CA ARG A 95 -8.31 -10.31 -14.18
C ARG A 95 -7.48 -11.58 -14.39
N LEU A 96 -6.19 -11.53 -14.06
CA LEU A 96 -5.21 -12.57 -14.38
C LEU A 96 -5.02 -13.57 -13.22
N THR A 97 -4.87 -13.08 -11.99
CA THR A 97 -4.46 -13.87 -10.83
C THR A 97 -5.38 -13.66 -9.63
N PHE A 98 -5.38 -14.63 -8.70
CA PHE A 98 -6.01 -14.54 -7.39
C PHE A 98 -5.19 -13.75 -6.36
N TRP A 99 -4.05 -13.18 -6.77
CA TRP A 99 -3.15 -12.43 -5.91
C TRP A 99 -3.02 -10.92 -6.25
N PRO A 100 -4.08 -10.19 -6.67
CA PRO A 100 -3.91 -8.76 -6.98
C PRO A 100 -3.46 -7.95 -5.77
N GLN A 101 -3.80 -8.37 -4.55
CA GLN A 101 -3.33 -7.78 -3.29
C GLN A 101 -1.80 -7.83 -3.14
N ALA A 102 -1.15 -8.88 -3.64
CA ALA A 102 0.32 -8.97 -3.60
C ALA A 102 0.95 -7.94 -4.54
N PHE A 103 0.41 -7.80 -5.74
CA PHE A 103 0.86 -6.78 -6.70
C PHE A 103 0.58 -5.36 -6.21
N LEU A 104 -0.57 -5.13 -5.57
CA LEU A 104 -0.84 -3.88 -4.88
C LEU A 104 0.22 -3.57 -3.82
N GLY A 105 0.56 -4.56 -3.00
CA GLY A 105 1.62 -4.47 -2.00
C GLY A 105 2.97 -4.10 -2.61
N LEU A 106 3.36 -4.77 -3.70
CA LEU A 106 4.62 -4.45 -4.40
C LEU A 106 4.61 -3.00 -4.93
N THR A 107 3.51 -2.56 -5.54
CA THR A 107 3.42 -1.21 -6.11
C THR A 107 3.43 -0.13 -5.02
N PHE A 108 2.63 -0.27 -3.97
CA PHE A 108 2.41 0.84 -3.02
C PHE A 108 3.52 0.99 -2.00
N ASN A 109 4.28 -0.06 -1.72
CA ASN A 109 5.38 0.01 -0.77
C ASN A 109 6.71 0.43 -1.41
N TRP A 110 6.74 0.70 -2.72
CA TRP A 110 7.94 1.15 -3.44
C TRP A 110 8.56 2.41 -2.83
N GLY A 111 7.76 3.24 -2.15
CA GLY A 111 8.22 4.40 -1.41
C GLY A 111 9.27 4.08 -0.33
N ALA A 112 9.29 2.87 0.23
CA ALA A 112 10.33 2.43 1.16
C ALA A 112 11.71 2.34 0.48
N LEU A 113 11.75 1.80 -0.74
CA LEU A 113 12.98 1.72 -1.55
C LEU A 113 13.43 3.11 -1.96
N LEU A 114 12.50 3.91 -2.50
CA LEU A 114 12.78 5.23 -3.03
C LEU A 114 13.19 6.22 -1.94
N GLY A 115 12.56 6.15 -0.75
CA GLY A 115 12.89 6.99 0.40
C GLY A 115 14.31 6.79 0.90
N TRP A 116 14.75 5.53 0.99
CA TRP A 116 16.14 5.22 1.34
C TRP A 116 17.12 5.70 0.26
N ALA A 117 16.83 5.32 -1.00
CA ALA A 117 17.63 5.68 -2.16
C ALA A 117 17.84 7.20 -2.30
N ALA A 118 16.82 8.00 -2.00
CA ALA A 118 16.89 9.46 -2.11
C ALA A 118 17.92 10.09 -1.15
N ILE A 119 18.18 9.43 -0.01
CA ILE A 119 19.12 9.92 1.01
C ILE A 119 20.48 9.25 0.89
N LYS A 120 20.53 7.96 0.53
CA LYS A 120 21.75 7.15 0.55
C LYS A 120 22.38 6.91 -0.82
N ASP A 121 21.72 7.31 -1.91
CA ASP A 121 22.14 7.11 -3.31
C ASP A 121 22.53 5.65 -3.63
N SER A 122 21.92 4.72 -2.90
CA SER A 122 22.18 3.28 -2.93
C SER A 122 21.04 2.56 -2.21
N LEU A 123 21.01 1.23 -2.26
CA LEU A 123 20.15 0.41 -1.39
C LEU A 123 21.05 -0.43 -0.49
N ASP A 124 20.74 -0.43 0.80
CA ASP A 124 21.25 -1.45 1.71
C ASP A 124 20.21 -2.59 1.78
N PRO A 125 20.47 -3.75 1.17
CA PRO A 125 19.49 -4.83 1.12
C PRO A 125 19.11 -5.35 2.51
N ALA A 126 20.02 -5.30 3.48
CA ALA A 126 19.78 -5.80 4.83
C ALA A 126 18.73 -4.96 5.57
N VAL A 127 18.69 -3.66 5.33
CA VAL A 127 17.70 -2.76 5.95
C VAL A 127 16.44 -2.64 5.09
N VAL A 128 16.63 -2.40 3.79
CA VAL A 128 15.57 -1.91 2.92
C VAL A 128 14.68 -3.03 2.40
N LEU A 129 15.21 -4.22 2.10
CA LEU A 129 14.37 -5.33 1.62
C LEU A 129 13.39 -5.82 2.70
N PRO A 130 13.79 -6.04 3.97
CA PRO A 130 12.83 -6.36 5.03
C PRO A 130 11.80 -5.23 5.24
N LEU A 131 12.20 -3.96 5.16
CA LEU A 131 11.25 -2.85 5.25
C LEU A 131 10.21 -2.90 4.13
N TYR A 132 10.64 -3.05 2.89
CA TYR A 132 9.76 -3.15 1.73
C TYR A 132 8.83 -4.35 1.82
N LEU A 133 9.36 -5.55 2.12
CA LEU A 133 8.57 -6.77 2.28
C LEU A 133 7.56 -6.66 3.42
N SER A 134 7.92 -5.99 4.50
CA SER A 134 6.97 -5.77 5.61
C SER A 134 5.73 -5.00 5.16
N GLY A 135 5.90 -3.98 4.32
CA GLY A 135 4.81 -3.23 3.71
C GLY A 135 3.96 -4.08 2.76
N VAL A 136 4.60 -4.95 1.96
CA VAL A 136 3.89 -5.91 1.09
C VAL A 136 3.02 -6.85 1.92
N PHE A 137 3.57 -7.44 2.98
CA PHE A 137 2.82 -8.33 3.87
C PHE A 137 1.72 -7.60 4.64
N TRP A 138 1.98 -6.38 5.11
CA TRP A 138 0.95 -5.54 5.73
C TRP A 138 -0.21 -5.26 4.76
N THR A 139 0.10 -4.98 3.50
CA THR A 139 -0.89 -4.80 2.43
C THR A 139 -1.70 -6.07 2.20
N LEU A 140 -1.05 -7.23 2.17
CA LEU A 140 -1.75 -8.51 2.10
C LEU A 140 -2.69 -8.73 3.30
N VAL A 141 -2.38 -8.25 4.50
CA VAL A 141 -3.30 -8.33 5.65
C VAL A 141 -4.52 -7.44 5.43
N TYR A 142 -4.33 -6.12 5.32
CA TYR A 142 -5.46 -5.20 5.34
C TYR A 142 -6.28 -5.25 4.05
N ASP A 143 -5.65 -5.47 2.90
CA ASP A 143 -6.35 -5.45 1.62
C ASP A 143 -7.08 -6.77 1.35
N THR A 144 -6.61 -7.88 1.93
CA THR A 144 -7.39 -9.13 1.94
C THR A 144 -8.64 -8.99 2.80
N ILE A 145 -8.54 -8.36 3.99
CA ILE A 145 -9.72 -8.03 4.80
C ILE A 145 -10.67 -7.11 4.02
N TYR A 146 -10.12 -6.09 3.36
CA TYR A 146 -10.89 -5.16 2.56
C TYR A 146 -11.66 -5.85 1.42
N ALA A 147 -11.01 -6.79 0.71
CA ALA A 147 -11.58 -7.53 -0.40
C ALA A 147 -12.78 -8.42 -0.02
N HIS A 148 -12.92 -8.81 1.26
CA HIS A 148 -14.12 -9.54 1.71
C HIS A 148 -15.40 -8.69 1.62
N GLN A 149 -15.30 -7.35 1.53
CA GLN A 149 -16.47 -6.49 1.33
C GLN A 149 -17.17 -6.74 -0.01
N ASP A 150 -16.39 -6.99 -1.06
CA ASP A 150 -16.88 -7.10 -2.43
C ASP A 150 -16.99 -8.57 -2.88
N LYS A 151 -16.75 -9.54 -1.98
CA LYS A 151 -16.64 -10.98 -2.29
C LYS A 151 -17.79 -11.50 -3.17
N GLU A 152 -19.04 -11.19 -2.82
CA GLU A 152 -20.21 -11.65 -3.57
C GLU A 152 -20.31 -11.03 -4.97
N ASP A 153 -20.00 -9.73 -5.07
CA ASP A 153 -20.08 -9.00 -6.33
C ASP A 153 -18.93 -9.44 -7.25
N ASP A 154 -17.72 -9.61 -6.70
CA ASP A 154 -16.53 -10.13 -7.39
C ASP A 154 -16.79 -11.50 -8.03
N ILE A 155 -17.48 -12.41 -7.33
CA ILE A 155 -17.86 -13.72 -7.87
C ILE A 155 -18.76 -13.56 -9.10
N ARG A 156 -19.75 -12.66 -9.04
CA ARG A 156 -20.69 -12.44 -10.15
C ARG A 156 -20.03 -11.85 -11.38
N VAL A 157 -19.04 -10.96 -11.18
CA VAL A 157 -18.33 -10.30 -12.29
C VAL A 157 -17.04 -11.02 -12.71
N GLY A 158 -16.68 -12.12 -12.06
CA GLY A 158 -15.48 -12.93 -12.37
C GLY A 158 -14.17 -12.26 -11.96
N VAL A 159 -14.19 -11.34 -11.01
CA VAL A 159 -13.00 -10.69 -10.46
C VAL A 159 -12.35 -11.63 -9.44
N LYS A 160 -11.02 -11.76 -9.51
CA LYS A 160 -10.24 -12.63 -8.62
C LYS A 160 -9.63 -11.82 -7.48
N SER A 161 -9.55 -12.40 -6.29
CA SER A 161 -8.94 -11.77 -5.11
C SER A 161 -8.41 -12.81 -4.12
N THR A 162 -7.53 -12.39 -3.20
CA THR A 162 -7.05 -13.26 -2.11
C THR A 162 -8.19 -13.69 -1.19
N ALA A 163 -9.21 -12.84 -1.00
CA ALA A 163 -10.42 -13.19 -0.25
C ALA A 163 -11.16 -14.40 -0.85
N LEU A 164 -11.25 -14.46 -2.18
CA LEU A 164 -11.80 -15.63 -2.89
C LEU A 164 -10.88 -16.83 -2.85
N ARG A 165 -9.56 -16.61 -2.93
CA ARG A 165 -8.56 -17.69 -2.91
C ARG A 165 -8.48 -18.41 -1.58
N PHE A 166 -8.49 -17.66 -0.48
CA PHE A 166 -8.31 -18.21 0.86
C PHE A 166 -9.63 -18.66 1.48
N GLY A 167 -10.76 -18.08 1.07
CA GLY A 167 -12.07 -18.47 1.58
C GLY A 167 -12.11 -18.46 3.10
N ASP A 168 -12.47 -19.60 3.69
CA ASP A 168 -12.61 -19.77 5.14
C ASP A 168 -11.26 -19.73 5.88
N SER A 169 -10.17 -20.11 5.20
CA SER A 169 -8.80 -20.04 5.73
C SER A 169 -8.20 -18.63 5.72
N THR A 170 -8.97 -17.58 5.35
CA THR A 170 -8.44 -16.20 5.28
C THR A 170 -7.72 -15.78 6.55
N LYS A 171 -8.28 -16.06 7.74
CA LYS A 171 -7.69 -15.66 9.02
C LYS A 171 -6.30 -16.27 9.26
N GLU A 172 -6.10 -17.52 8.83
CA GLU A 172 -4.82 -18.23 8.95
C GLU A 172 -3.76 -17.60 8.04
N TRP A 173 -4.12 -17.31 6.79
CA TRP A 173 -3.23 -16.65 5.82
C TRP A 173 -2.83 -15.25 6.26
N ILE A 174 -3.79 -14.41 6.66
CA ILE A 174 -3.48 -13.05 7.11
C ILE A 174 -2.74 -13.04 8.46
N ALA A 175 -2.89 -14.06 9.32
CA ALA A 175 -2.06 -14.23 10.50
C ALA A 175 -0.60 -14.52 10.11
N GLY A 176 -0.38 -15.41 9.13
CA GLY A 176 0.95 -15.66 8.56
C GLY A 176 1.59 -14.41 7.98
N PHE A 177 0.84 -13.61 7.21
CA PHE A 177 1.32 -12.32 6.69
C PHE A 177 1.57 -11.30 7.79
N GLY A 178 0.74 -11.26 8.84
CA GLY A 178 0.96 -10.38 9.99
C GLY A 178 2.25 -10.72 10.75
N LEU A 179 2.55 -12.01 10.91
CA LEU A 179 3.81 -12.47 11.49
C LEU A 179 5.00 -12.10 10.59
N ALA A 180 4.91 -12.37 9.29
CA ALA A 180 5.96 -12.01 8.33
C ALA A 180 6.21 -10.50 8.31
N CYS A 181 5.16 -9.68 8.32
CA CYS A 181 5.23 -8.23 8.43
C CYS A 181 6.00 -7.78 9.67
N THR A 182 5.60 -8.27 10.84
CA THR A 182 6.22 -7.91 12.13
C THR A 182 7.69 -8.33 12.17
N SER A 183 8.00 -9.56 11.74
CA SER A 183 9.38 -10.07 11.71
C SER A 183 10.26 -9.28 10.76
N SER A 184 9.76 -8.90 9.59
CA SER A 184 10.50 -8.08 8.63
C SER A 184 10.71 -6.63 9.14
N LEU A 185 9.75 -6.04 9.84
CA LEU A 185 9.92 -4.76 10.53
C LEU A 185 10.96 -4.83 11.65
N ALA A 186 10.92 -5.88 12.48
CA ALA A 186 11.90 -6.09 13.53
C ALA A 186 13.31 -6.23 12.96
N LEU A 187 13.48 -7.03 11.91
CA LEU A 187 14.77 -7.23 11.24
C LEU A 187 15.29 -5.93 10.62
N SER A 188 14.44 -5.16 9.94
CA SER A 188 14.83 -3.86 9.38
C SER A 188 15.28 -2.88 10.48
N GLY A 189 14.51 -2.79 11.58
CA GLY A 189 14.85 -1.92 12.70
C GLY A 189 16.15 -2.31 13.41
N TYR A 190 16.40 -3.62 13.54
CA TYR A 190 17.65 -4.15 14.07
C TYR A 190 18.83 -3.82 13.16
N ASN A 191 18.74 -4.13 11.86
CA ASN A 191 19.82 -3.86 10.90
C ASN A 191 20.08 -2.36 10.69
N ALA A 192 19.10 -1.51 11.02
CA ALA A 192 19.23 -0.06 10.92
C ALA A 192 19.68 0.58 12.25
N ASP A 193 19.97 -0.20 13.29
CA ASP A 193 20.33 0.26 14.63
C ASP A 193 19.32 1.27 15.19
N ILE A 194 18.01 0.98 15.09
CA ILE A 194 16.97 1.81 15.69
C ILE A 194 16.88 1.51 17.20
N GLY A 195 16.81 2.56 18.01
CA GLY A 195 16.76 2.46 19.47
C GLY A 195 15.52 1.76 20.03
N TRP A 196 15.58 1.39 21.32
CA TRP A 196 14.54 0.61 22.00
C TRP A 196 13.09 1.15 21.89
N PRO A 197 12.80 2.48 21.81
CA PRO A 197 11.43 2.96 21.70
C PRO A 197 10.71 2.40 20.47
N TYR A 198 11.43 2.16 19.37
CA TYR A 198 10.87 1.56 18.16
C TYR A 198 10.20 0.20 18.43
N TYR A 199 10.83 -0.66 19.23
CA TYR A 199 10.31 -1.99 19.50
C TYR A 199 9.08 -1.96 20.40
N ALA A 200 8.94 -0.95 21.28
CA ALA A 200 7.73 -0.74 22.06
C ALA A 200 6.54 -0.34 21.15
N PHE A 201 6.78 0.56 20.18
CA PHE A 201 5.77 0.91 19.17
C PHE A 201 5.46 -0.25 18.22
N LEU A 202 6.46 -1.05 17.84
CA LEU A 202 6.28 -2.26 17.04
C LEU A 202 5.38 -3.25 17.78
N LEU A 203 5.59 -3.48 19.08
CA LEU A 203 4.73 -4.33 19.90
C LEU A 203 3.28 -3.83 19.94
N ALA A 204 3.07 -2.51 20.06
CA ALA A 204 1.73 -1.93 19.99
C ALA A 204 1.08 -2.12 18.62
N ALA A 205 1.84 -1.92 17.53
CA ALA A 205 1.37 -2.11 16.16
C ALA A 205 1.03 -3.58 15.86
N THR A 206 1.86 -4.53 16.30
CA THR A 206 1.59 -5.97 16.19
C THR A 206 0.37 -6.38 17.00
N SER A 207 0.20 -5.83 18.20
CA SER A 207 -0.98 -6.05 19.03
C SER A 207 -2.27 -5.54 18.35
N GLN A 208 -2.18 -4.39 17.66
CA GLN A 208 -3.28 -3.88 16.85
C GLN A 208 -3.61 -4.81 15.67
N LEU A 209 -2.62 -5.29 14.91
CA LEU A 209 -2.85 -6.26 13.83
C LEU A 209 -3.47 -7.55 14.36
N ALA A 210 -2.95 -8.10 15.46
CA ALA A 210 -3.49 -9.30 16.09
C ALA A 210 -4.96 -9.11 16.51
N TRP A 211 -5.29 -7.94 17.08
CA TRP A 211 -6.67 -7.58 17.38
C TRP A 211 -7.54 -7.55 16.13
N GLN A 212 -7.09 -6.91 15.04
CA GLN A 212 -7.83 -6.86 13.78
C GLN A 212 -8.12 -8.27 13.26
N ILE A 213 -7.09 -9.11 13.14
CA ILE A 213 -7.17 -10.48 12.58
C ILE A 213 -8.07 -11.38 13.44
N LYS A 214 -7.94 -11.29 14.77
CA LYS A 214 -8.75 -12.11 15.69
C LYS A 214 -10.22 -11.74 15.62
N THR A 215 -10.51 -10.43 15.66
CA THR A 215 -11.87 -9.92 15.89
C THR A 215 -12.63 -9.58 14.62
N VAL A 216 -11.99 -9.57 13.45
CA VAL A 216 -12.69 -9.29 12.19
C VAL A 216 -13.77 -10.33 11.90
N ASP A 217 -14.96 -9.86 11.60
CA ASP A 217 -16.02 -10.63 10.97
C ASP A 217 -15.93 -10.46 9.44
N LEU A 218 -15.40 -11.48 8.77
CA LEU A 218 -15.19 -11.47 7.31
C LEU A 218 -16.51 -11.51 6.51
N SER A 219 -17.64 -11.85 7.16
CA SER A 219 -18.96 -11.80 6.52
C SER A 219 -19.60 -10.40 6.57
N SER A 220 -19.09 -9.53 7.46
CA SER A 220 -19.63 -8.19 7.67
C SER A 220 -18.86 -7.14 6.88
N ARG A 221 -19.48 -6.61 5.82
CA ARG A 221 -18.91 -5.50 5.03
C ARG A 221 -18.49 -4.31 5.92
N VAL A 222 -19.33 -3.97 6.90
CA VAL A 222 -19.10 -2.84 7.82
C VAL A 222 -17.88 -3.10 8.70
N ASP A 223 -17.74 -4.31 9.24
CA ASP A 223 -16.59 -4.62 10.09
C ASP A 223 -15.29 -4.70 9.29
N CYS A 224 -15.31 -5.33 8.10
CA CYS A 224 -14.17 -5.33 7.18
C CYS A 224 -13.70 -3.90 6.86
N ASN A 225 -14.62 -2.98 6.55
CA ASN A 225 -14.28 -1.57 6.33
C ASN A 225 -13.67 -0.91 7.58
N ARG A 226 -14.26 -1.15 8.76
CA ARG A 226 -13.76 -0.60 10.03
C ARG A 226 -12.34 -1.07 10.32
N LYS A 227 -12.05 -2.36 10.11
CA LYS A 227 -10.71 -2.92 10.26
C LYS A 227 -9.74 -2.33 9.25
N PHE A 228 -10.14 -2.24 7.98
CA PHE A 228 -9.35 -1.59 6.94
C PHE A 228 -8.97 -0.14 7.32
N VAL A 229 -9.96 0.70 7.66
CA VAL A 229 -9.74 2.11 8.05
C VAL A 229 -8.83 2.24 9.27
N SER A 230 -8.89 1.31 10.22
CA SER A 230 -8.04 1.34 11.42
C SER A 230 -6.54 1.17 11.11
N ASN A 231 -6.15 0.70 9.91
CA ASN A 231 -4.74 0.55 9.51
C ASN A 231 -3.98 1.87 9.44
N LYS A 232 -4.65 3.02 9.35
CA LYS A 232 -3.99 4.33 9.51
C LYS A 232 -3.20 4.43 10.83
N TRP A 233 -3.70 3.79 11.89
CA TRP A 233 -3.03 3.77 13.20
C TRP A 233 -1.82 2.84 13.21
N PHE A 234 -1.84 1.74 12.47
CA PHE A 234 -0.67 0.88 12.34
C PHE A 234 0.48 1.67 11.71
N GLY A 235 0.23 2.35 10.59
CA GLY A 235 1.22 3.22 9.95
C GLY A 235 1.72 4.33 10.88
N ALA A 236 0.81 4.96 11.64
CA ALA A 236 1.17 6.00 12.61
C ALA A 236 2.05 5.46 13.76
N LEU A 237 1.76 4.26 14.27
CA LEU A 237 2.56 3.61 15.32
C LEU A 237 3.97 3.30 14.81
N ILE A 238 4.09 2.69 13.63
CA ILE A 238 5.40 2.39 13.03
C ILE A 238 6.21 3.66 12.77
N PHE A 239 5.59 4.69 12.19
CA PHE A 239 6.25 5.98 11.96
C PHE A 239 6.71 6.63 13.27
N SER A 240 5.85 6.63 14.30
CA SER A 240 6.19 7.16 15.63
C SER A 240 7.35 6.38 16.26
N GLY A 241 7.34 5.06 16.13
CA GLY A 241 8.43 4.19 16.59
C GLY A 241 9.77 4.53 15.93
N ILE A 242 9.78 4.73 14.62
CA ILE A 242 10.99 5.13 13.88
C ILE A 242 11.46 6.51 14.35
N LEU A 243 10.54 7.46 14.54
CA LEU A 243 10.85 8.81 14.99
C LEU A 243 11.49 8.81 16.38
N PHE A 244 10.80 8.23 17.36
CA PHE A 244 11.27 8.19 18.75
C PHE A 244 12.52 7.32 18.91
N GLY A 245 12.62 6.21 18.18
CA GLY A 245 13.80 5.34 18.18
C GLY A 245 15.05 5.97 17.57
N ARG A 246 14.93 7.08 16.83
CA ARG A 246 16.05 7.83 16.25
C ARG A 246 16.37 9.14 16.96
N VAL A 247 15.50 9.60 17.85
CA VAL A 247 15.63 10.89 18.56
C VAL A 247 15.98 10.69 20.03
N LEU A 248 15.45 9.65 20.67
CA LEU A 248 15.63 9.38 22.10
C LEU A 248 16.83 8.47 22.42
N VAL A 249 17.58 8.07 21.40
CA VAL A 249 18.78 7.22 21.47
C VAL A 249 19.79 7.78 20.49
#